data_AF-A0AAP2DMY8-F1
#
_entry.id   AF-A0AAP2DMY8-F1
#
_cell.length_a   1.000
_cell.length_b   1.000
_cell.length_c   1.000
_cell.angle_alpha   90.00
_cell.angle_beta   90.00
_cell.angle_gamma   90.00
#
_symmetry.space_group_name_H-M   'P 1'
#
loop_
_entity.id
_entity.type
_entity.pdbx_description
1 polymer ?
#
loop_
_entity_poly.entity_id
_entity_poly.type
_entity_poly.pdbx_seq_one_letter_code
_entity_poly.pdbx_strand_id
1 'polypeptide(L)'
;MEKSSHFTPADLSADPDQLIRLAEKIIEEHVNKGAGSTLKANHIADLNYKLKMAKDKHEEGLKYKRLMENAWMERDQFLGSGDHAGVSQIINQMLKV
;
A
#
# COMPACT_ATOMS: atom_id res chain seq x y z
N MET A 1 -28.04 10.77 21.69
CA MET A 1 -28.27 9.98 20.47
C MET A 1 -26.92 9.50 19.99
N GLU A 2 -26.59 8.24 20.26
CA GLU A 2 -25.34 7.62 19.82
C GLU A 2 -25.35 7.51 18.30
N LYS A 3 -24.39 8.13 17.62
CA LYS A 3 -24.21 7.93 16.18
C LYS A 3 -23.71 6.51 15.99
N SER A 4 -24.58 5.60 15.56
CA SER A 4 -24.14 4.28 15.12
C SER A 4 -23.20 4.48 13.93
N SER A 5 -21.93 4.15 14.08
CA SER A 5 -20.97 4.08 12.99
C SER A 5 -21.39 2.91 12.10
N HIS A 6 -22.27 3.18 11.14
CA HIS A 6 -22.62 2.23 10.10
C HIS A 6 -21.41 2.10 9.18
N PHE A 7 -20.55 1.13 9.48
CA PHE A 7 -19.41 0.80 8.65
C PHE A 7 -19.93 0.19 7.35
N THR A 8 -19.89 0.96 6.26
CA THR A 8 -20.30 0.44 4.94
C THR A 8 -19.08 -0.10 4.19
N PRO A 9 -19.20 -1.22 3.48
CA PRO A 9 -18.12 -1.77 2.65
C PRO A 9 -17.59 -0.81 1.56
N ALA A 10 -18.35 0.25 1.24
CA ALA A 10 -17.98 1.24 0.22
C ALA A 10 -16.76 2.09 0.64
N ASP A 11 -16.59 2.39 1.93
CA ASP A 11 -15.47 3.21 2.44
C ASP A 11 -14.13 2.45 2.46
N LEU A 12 -14.16 1.12 2.37
CA LEU A 12 -12.97 0.27 2.31
C LEU A 12 -12.36 0.16 0.90
N SER A 13 -13.02 0.70 -0.12
CA SER A 13 -12.71 0.38 -1.52
C SER A 13 -11.54 1.15 -2.14
N ALA A 14 -10.97 2.15 -1.45
CA ALA A 14 -9.99 3.07 -2.06
C ALA A 14 -8.52 2.82 -1.67
N ASP A 15 -8.25 2.19 -0.52
CA ASP A 15 -6.88 2.05 -0.01
C ASP A 15 -6.51 0.56 0.24
N PRO A 16 -5.72 -0.05 -0.66
CA PRO A 16 -5.24 -1.41 -0.49
C PRO A 16 -4.51 -1.66 0.83
N ASP A 17 -3.81 -0.66 1.39
CA ASP A 17 -3.11 -0.81 2.67
C ASP A 17 -4.10 -1.00 3.84
N GLN A 18 -5.23 -0.30 3.81
CA GLN A 18 -6.26 -0.43 4.84
C GLN A 18 -6.94 -1.79 4.79
N LEU A 19 -7.22 -2.30 3.59
CA LEU A 19 -7.79 -3.63 3.39
C LEU A 19 -6.84 -4.72 3.89
N ILE A 20 -5.55 -4.62 3.58
CA ILE A 20 -4.52 -5.56 4.04
C ILE A 20 -4.43 -5.54 5.58
N ARG A 21 -4.38 -4.35 6.19
CA ARG A 21 -4.34 -4.21 7.67
C ARG A 21 -5.60 -4.73 8.34
N LEU A 22 -6.77 -4.49 7.75
CA LEU A 22 -8.03 -5.01 8.27
C LEU A 22 -8.04 -6.54 8.24
N ALA A 23 -7.65 -7.14 7.11
CA ALA A 23 -7.56 -8.58 6.96
C ALA A 23 -6.58 -9.20 7.97
N GLU A 24 -5.42 -8.56 8.20
CA GLU A 24 -4.45 -8.98 9.20
C GLU A 24 -5.05 -9.01 10.61
N LYS A 25 -5.73 -7.94 11.03
CA LYS A 25 -6.40 -7.88 12.35
C LYS A 25 -7.49 -8.95 12.50
N ILE A 26 -8.30 -9.18 11.46
CA ILE A 26 -9.36 -10.19 11.50
C ILE A 26 -8.75 -11.58 11.67
N ILE A 27 -7.70 -11.89 10.90
CA ILE A 27 -7.03 -13.19 10.98
C ILE A 27 -6.36 -13.37 12.36
N GLU A 28 -5.67 -12.34 12.86
CA GLU A 28 -5.02 -12.35 14.17
C GLU A 28 -6.02 -12.60 15.30
N GLU A 29 -7.18 -11.93 15.28
CA GLU A 29 -8.27 -12.15 16.24
C GLU A 29 -8.75 -13.61 16.23
N HIS A 30 -8.90 -14.20 15.05
CA HIS A 30 -9.31 -15.60 14.92
C HIS A 30 -8.21 -16.59 15.33
N VAL A 31 -6.94 -16.25 15.16
CA VAL A 31 -5.79 -17.02 15.68
C VAL A 31 -5.79 -16.99 17.20
N ASN A 32 -5.94 -15.79 17.79
CA ASN A 32 -5.92 -15.58 19.24
C ASN A 32 -7.08 -16.29 19.95
N LYS A 33 -8.25 -16.37 19.29
CA LYS A 33 -9.41 -17.13 19.79
C LYS A 33 -9.18 -18.64 19.83
N GLY A 34 -8.25 -19.20 19.05
CA GLY A 34 -7.96 -20.63 19.01
C GLY A 34 -9.23 -21.47 18.81
N ALA A 35 -9.50 -22.39 19.75
CA ALA A 35 -10.69 -23.24 19.71
C ALA A 35 -12.03 -22.49 19.85
N GLY A 36 -12.03 -21.25 20.36
CA GLY A 36 -13.20 -20.37 20.42
C GLY A 36 -13.48 -19.62 19.12
N SER A 37 -12.64 -19.79 18.10
CA SER A 37 -12.85 -19.19 16.78
C SER A 37 -13.93 -19.95 16.02
N THR A 38 -14.79 -19.22 15.30
CA THR A 38 -15.71 -19.82 14.32
C THR A 38 -14.99 -20.31 13.07
N LEU A 39 -13.73 -19.91 12.87
CA LEU A 39 -12.90 -20.37 11.76
C LEU A 39 -12.07 -21.59 12.17
N LYS A 40 -12.08 -22.60 11.30
CA LYS A 40 -11.20 -23.77 11.42
C LYS A 40 -9.75 -23.38 11.13
N ALA A 41 -8.80 -24.08 11.74
CA ALA A 41 -7.36 -23.82 11.59
C ALA A 41 -6.88 -23.86 10.12
N ASN A 42 -7.43 -24.77 9.31
CA ASN A 42 -7.12 -24.85 7.87
C ASN A 42 -7.59 -23.61 7.10
N HIS A 43 -8.73 -23.02 7.47
CA HIS A 43 -9.20 -21.76 6.86
C HIS A 43 -8.32 -20.59 7.27
N ILE A 44 -7.88 -20.54 8.53
CA ILE A 44 -6.93 -19.53 9.01
C ILE A 44 -5.60 -19.63 8.24
N ALA A 45 -5.10 -20.83 7.98
CA ALA A 45 -3.90 -21.03 7.18
C ALA A 45 -4.07 -20.54 5.72
N ASP A 46 -5.18 -20.89 5.06
CA ASP A 46 -5.49 -20.42 3.70
C ASP A 46 -5.63 -18.89 3.64
N LEU A 47 -6.30 -18.28 4.62
CA LEU A 47 -6.43 -16.82 4.72
C LEU A 47 -5.08 -16.13 4.92
N ASN A 48 -4.19 -16.68 5.75
CA ASN A 48 -2.83 -16.18 5.91
C ASN A 48 -2.03 -16.24 4.59
N TYR A 49 -2.15 -17.35 3.86
CA TYR A 49 -1.52 -17.49 2.55
C TYR A 49 -2.02 -16.42 1.56
N LYS A 50 -3.34 -16.22 1.49
CA LYS A 50 -3.95 -15.19 0.64
C LYS A 50 -3.55 -13.78 1.04
N LEU A 51 -3.50 -13.49 2.34
CA LEU A 51 -3.03 -12.21 2.87
C LEU A 51 -1.58 -11.94 2.45
N LYS A 52 -0.70 -12.94 2.57
CA LYS A 52 0.68 -12.83 2.13
C LYS A 52 0.75 -12.52 0.62
N MET A 53 0.01 -13.25 -0.20
CA MET A 53 -0.04 -13.00 -1.65
C MET A 53 -0.53 -11.58 -1.97
N ALA A 54 -1.53 -11.07 -1.25
CA ALA A 54 -2.03 -9.72 -1.42
C ALA A 54 -0.97 -8.66 -1.03
N LYS A 55 -0.24 -8.87 0.08
CA LYS A 55 0.89 -8.02 0.49
C LYS A 55 1.98 -7.99 -0.57
N ASP A 56 2.42 -9.17 -1.03
CA ASP A 56 3.47 -9.30 -2.04
C ASP A 56 3.10 -8.56 -3.34
N LYS A 57 1.85 -8.71 -3.80
CA LYS A 57 1.34 -8.05 -5.01
C LYS A 57 1.16 -6.55 -4.83
N HIS A 58 0.74 -6.10 -3.66
CA HIS A 58 0.62 -4.67 -3.37
C HIS A 58 2.00 -3.99 -3.38
N GLU A 59 2.99 -4.60 -2.73
CA GLU A 59 4.37 -4.09 -2.71
C GLU A 59 4.99 -4.06 -4.12
N GLU A 60 4.75 -5.10 -4.93
CA GLU A 60 5.14 -5.14 -6.34
C GLU A 60 4.49 -3.99 -7.14
N GLY A 61 3.19 -3.74 -6.94
CA GLY A 61 2.48 -2.63 -7.56
C GLY A 61 3.07 -1.26 -7.18
N LEU A 62 3.42 -1.06 -5.91
CA LEU A 62 4.08 0.17 -5.44
C LEU A 62 5.45 0.37 -6.09
N LYS A 63 6.23 -0.70 -6.30
CA LYS A 63 7.51 -0.63 -7.02
C LYS A 63 7.30 -0.15 -8.46
N TYR A 64 6.33 -0.72 -9.17
CA TYR A 64 6.01 -0.30 -10.53
C TYR A 64 5.49 1.14 -10.61
N LYS A 65 4.67 1.57 -9.64
CA LYS A 65 4.22 2.96 -9.53
C LYS A 65 5.41 3.92 -9.40
N ARG A 66 6.37 3.63 -8.52
CA ARG A 66 7.58 4.45 -8.37
C ARG A 66 8.42 4.50 -9.64
N LEU A 67 8.57 3.37 -10.33
CA LEU A 67 9.29 3.33 -11.62
C LEU A 67 8.60 4.18 -12.67
N MET A 68 7.27 4.14 -12.75
CA MET A 68 6.48 5.00 -13.64
C MET A 68 6.65 6.48 -13.29
N GLU A 69 6.56 6.85 -12.02
CA GLU A 69 6.75 8.24 -11.55
C GLU A 69 8.15 8.76 -11.91
N ASN A 70 9.20 7.95 -11.69
CA ASN A 70 10.57 8.28 -12.07
C ASN A 70 10.71 8.46 -13.59
N ALA A 71 10.13 7.56 -14.39
CA ALA A 71 10.17 7.67 -15.85
C ALA A 71 9.45 8.92 -16.36
N TRP A 72 8.35 9.33 -15.71
CA TRP A 72 7.70 10.61 -16.01
C TRP A 72 8.56 11.81 -15.64
N MET A 73 9.19 11.80 -14.46
CA MET A 73 10.12 12.87 -14.07
C MET A 73 11.29 12.99 -15.05
N GLU A 74 11.90 11.88 -15.45
CA GLU A 74 12.97 11.85 -16.45
C GLU A 74 12.50 12.40 -17.79
N ARG A 75 11.33 11.94 -18.28
CA ARG A 75 10.73 12.48 -19.50
C ARG A 75 10.54 13.99 -19.42
N ASP A 76 9.96 14.49 -18.34
CA ASP A 76 9.66 15.91 -18.17
C ASP A 76 10.94 16.75 -18.09
N GLN A 77 12.01 16.19 -17.50
CA GLN A 77 13.35 16.76 -17.53
C GLN A 77 13.90 16.84 -18.97
N PHE A 78 13.78 15.78 -19.76
CA PHE A 78 14.26 15.75 -21.15
C PHE A 78 13.47 16.66 -22.09
N LEU A 79 12.15 16.78 -21.89
CA LEU A 79 11.28 17.61 -22.73
C LEU A 79 11.37 19.11 -22.42
N GLY A 80 12.27 19.53 -21.53
CA GLY A 80 12.46 20.94 -21.20
C GLY A 80 11.24 21.60 -20.57
N SER A 81 10.28 20.80 -20.06
CA SER A 81 9.10 21.31 -19.34
C SER A 81 9.47 21.89 -17.96
N GLY A 82 10.77 21.91 -17.64
CA GLY A 82 11.38 22.55 -16.47
C GLY A 82 11.74 24.03 -16.64
N ASP A 83 11.37 24.68 -17.75
CA ASP A 83 11.43 26.15 -17.84
C ASP A 83 10.23 26.77 -17.12
N HIS A 84 10.34 26.86 -15.80
CA HIS A 84 10.39 28.15 -15.09
C HIS A 84 10.86 27.94 -13.63
N ALA A 85 12.17 28.19 -13.42
CA ALA A 85 12.75 28.88 -12.26
C ALA A 85 13.14 28.13 -10.95
N GLY A 86 13.42 26.81 -10.94
CA GLY A 86 13.67 26.13 -9.65
C GLY A 86 14.87 25.18 -9.46
N VAL A 87 15.42 24.50 -10.47
CA VAL A 87 16.22 23.28 -10.20
C VAL A 87 17.63 23.28 -10.80
N SER A 88 18.18 24.44 -11.15
CA SER A 88 19.61 24.56 -11.52
C SER A 88 20.58 24.45 -10.33
N GLN A 89 20.13 24.17 -9.10
CA GLN A 89 21.00 24.23 -7.91
C GLN A 89 21.37 22.91 -7.24
N ILE A 90 20.67 21.78 -7.46
CA ILE A 90 20.93 20.59 -6.63
C ILE A 90 22.06 19.70 -7.18
N ILE A 91 22.36 19.74 -8.48
CA ILE A 91 23.45 18.91 -9.04
C ILE A 91 24.86 19.46 -8.69
N ASN A 92 24.98 20.75 -8.37
CA ASN A 92 26.28 21.35 -8.04
C ASN A 92 26.79 21.04 -6.61
N GLN A 93 26.02 20.34 -5.78
CA GLN A 93 26.42 19.95 -4.43
C GLN A 93 26.86 18.48 -4.29
N MET A 94 26.59 17.62 -5.28
CA MET A 94 26.96 16.20 -5.22
C MET A 94 28.24 15.83 -6.00
N LEU A 95 28.88 16.79 -6.68
CA LEU A 95 30.10 16.55 -7.47
C LEU A 95 31.31 17.42 -7.08
N LYS A 96 31.26 18.10 -5.93
CA LYS A 96 32.46 18.70 -5.34
C LYS A 96 32.99 17.81 -4.21
N VAL A 97 34.14 17.22 -4.53
CA VAL A 97 35.19 16.64 -3.68
C VAL A 97 35.26 17.27 -2.29
#